data_AF-A0A958D962-F1
#
_entry.id   AF-A0A958D962-F1
#
_cell.length_a   1.000
_cell.length_b   1.000
_cell.length_c   1.000
_cell.angle_alpha   90.00
_cell.angle_beta   90.00
_cell.angle_gamma   90.00
#
_symmetry.space_group_name_H-M   'P 1'
#
loop_
_entity.id
_entity.type
_entity.pdbx_description
1 polymer ?
#
loop_
_entity_poly.entity_id
_entity_poly.type
_entity_poly.pdbx_seq_one_letter_code
_entity_poly.pdbx_strand_id
1 'polypeptide(L)'
;MIQNKNAKVPVATTLAAVAMLAMFLISACAPPASAPTAGIQASNVWARAANAGGMAGDASSDSGDSGMNMAGMNSAVYMVLSNGSATPDRLVSAAADVAGAVEIHETVMDGDVMRMQQLTDGLEVPANGQVELKPGGLHVMLIGLTRDLNPGETFPVTLQFEQAGAVTVEAEVRQP
;
A
#
# COMPACT_ATOMS: atom_id res chain seq x y z
N MET A 1 -70.40 -25.94 27.61
CA MET A 1 -68.99 -25.84 27.17
C MET A 1 -68.47 -24.48 27.59
N ILE A 2 -67.72 -24.49 28.70
CA ILE A 2 -66.51 -23.71 29.04
C ILE A 2 -66.57 -22.20 28.69
N GLN A 3 -66.99 -21.32 29.63
CA GLN A 3 -66.17 -20.56 30.60
C GLN A 3 -65.26 -19.51 29.90
N ASN A 4 -65.07 -18.27 30.32
CA ASN A 4 -65.14 -17.70 31.66
C ASN A 4 -65.19 -16.16 31.61
N LYS A 5 -65.65 -15.62 32.73
CA LYS A 5 -65.78 -14.23 33.16
C LYS A 5 -64.48 -13.41 32.99
N ASN A 6 -64.58 -12.20 32.46
CA ASN A 6 -63.61 -11.14 32.75
C ASN A 6 -64.30 -9.97 33.43
N ALA A 7 -64.00 -9.84 34.71
CA ALA A 7 -64.41 -8.75 35.57
C ALA A 7 -63.55 -7.51 35.33
N LYS A 8 -64.20 -6.36 35.52
CA LYS A 8 -63.75 -5.05 36.03
C LYS A 8 -62.30 -5.01 36.60
N VAL A 9 -61.53 -3.93 36.56
CA VAL A 9 -61.78 -2.49 36.83
C VAL A 9 -60.52 -1.68 36.36
N PRO A 10 -60.40 -0.34 36.54
CA PRO A 10 -59.72 0.59 35.63
C PRO A 10 -58.44 1.19 36.29
N VAL A 11 -58.00 2.37 35.80
CA VAL A 11 -57.28 3.46 36.53
C VAL A 11 -55.81 3.71 36.16
N ALA A 12 -55.54 5.02 36.05
CA ALA A 12 -54.29 5.79 36.17
C ALA A 12 -53.22 5.63 35.07
N THR A 13 -52.91 6.67 34.29
CA THR A 13 -52.21 7.93 34.64
C THR A 13 -50.76 7.70 35.07
N THR A 14 -49.82 7.87 34.13
CA THR A 14 -48.49 8.40 34.45
C THR A 14 -47.83 9.06 33.24
N LEU A 15 -47.38 10.29 33.48
CA LEU A 15 -46.65 11.20 32.61
C LEU A 15 -45.16 10.84 32.69
N ALA A 16 -44.45 10.59 31.58
CA ALA A 16 -42.98 10.63 31.54
C ALA A 16 -42.39 10.63 30.12
N ALA A 17 -41.30 11.39 29.98
CA ALA A 17 -40.22 11.27 29.00
C ALA A 17 -40.44 11.78 27.57
N VAL A 18 -40.02 13.03 27.30
CA VAL A 18 -39.48 13.41 25.99
C VAL A 18 -37.97 13.62 26.15
N ALA A 19 -37.24 12.90 25.31
CA ALA A 19 -35.85 12.55 25.42
C ALA A 19 -34.88 13.71 25.19
N MET A 20 -33.78 13.72 25.97
CA MET A 20 -32.49 14.18 25.47
C MET A 20 -32.09 13.30 24.29
N LEU A 21 -31.77 13.91 23.14
CA LEU A 21 -30.76 13.33 22.26
C LEU A 21 -29.99 14.46 21.61
N ALA A 22 -28.82 14.75 22.18
CA ALA A 22 -27.85 15.65 21.63
C ALA A 22 -27.36 15.12 20.27
N MET A 23 -27.36 16.02 19.30
CA MET A 23 -26.87 15.87 17.94
C MET A 23 -25.42 15.37 17.94
N PHE A 24 -25.22 14.10 17.62
CA PHE A 24 -23.93 13.56 17.19
C PHE A 24 -23.81 13.77 15.68
N LEU A 25 -23.27 14.92 15.26
CA LEU A 25 -22.78 15.11 13.90
C LEU A 25 -21.27 14.88 13.90
N ILE A 26 -20.86 13.62 13.88
CA ILE A 26 -19.48 13.29 13.50
C ILE A 26 -19.49 13.16 11.99
N SER A 27 -19.01 14.20 11.33
CA SER A 27 -18.67 14.17 9.92
C SER A 27 -17.51 13.18 9.72
N ALA A 28 -17.85 11.94 9.38
CA ALA A 28 -16.88 10.92 8.99
C ALA A 28 -16.34 11.27 7.59
N CYS A 29 -15.29 12.08 7.54
CA CYS A 29 -14.43 12.15 6.36
C CYS A 29 -13.50 10.92 6.43
N ALA A 30 -14.02 9.75 6.05
CA ALA A 30 -13.18 8.61 5.75
C ALA A 30 -12.60 8.82 4.33
N PRO A 31 -11.28 8.68 4.11
CA PRO A 31 -10.77 8.54 2.75
C PRO A 31 -11.44 7.32 2.10
N PRO A 32 -11.64 7.29 0.76
CA PRO A 32 -12.21 6.14 0.09
C PRO A 32 -11.34 4.93 0.43
N ALA A 33 -11.88 4.05 1.28
CA ALA A 33 -11.22 2.80 1.61
C ALA A 33 -11.09 2.02 0.31
N SER A 34 -9.84 1.87 -0.15
CA SER A 34 -9.44 0.95 -1.20
C SER A 34 -10.20 -0.35 -1.02
N ALA A 35 -10.99 -0.73 -2.02
CA ALA A 35 -11.82 -1.93 -1.93
C ALA A 35 -10.97 -3.12 -1.48
N PRO A 36 -11.46 -3.99 -0.59
CA PRO A 36 -10.76 -5.21 -0.21
C PRO A 36 -10.58 -6.05 -1.47
N THR A 37 -9.39 -5.95 -2.02
CA THR A 37 -8.97 -6.64 -3.23
C THR A 37 -8.82 -8.12 -2.88
N ALA A 38 -9.37 -8.99 -3.70
CA ALA A 38 -9.45 -10.42 -3.41
C ALA A 38 -8.05 -11.00 -3.13
N GLY A 39 -7.81 -11.35 -1.87
CA GLY A 39 -6.69 -12.16 -1.40
C GLY A 39 -5.30 -11.52 -1.34
N ILE A 40 -5.01 -10.46 -2.10
CA ILE A 40 -3.68 -9.82 -2.09
C ILE A 40 -3.60 -8.76 -0.98
N GLN A 41 -2.57 -8.87 -0.14
CA GLN A 41 -2.25 -7.89 0.90
C GLN A 41 -0.78 -7.50 0.81
N ALA A 42 -0.49 -6.21 0.86
CA ALA A 42 0.86 -5.71 1.05
C ALA A 42 1.09 -5.33 2.51
N SER A 43 2.24 -5.68 3.05
CA SER A 43 2.64 -5.34 4.41
C SER A 43 4.09 -4.87 4.43
N ASN A 44 4.45 -4.14 5.50
CA ASN A 44 5.78 -3.53 5.65
C ASN A 44 6.22 -2.75 4.40
N VAL A 45 5.33 -1.90 3.88
CA VAL A 45 5.57 -1.12 2.67
C VAL A 45 6.38 0.11 3.03
N TRP A 46 7.57 0.25 2.45
CA TRP A 46 8.43 1.41 2.65
C TRP A 46 9.27 1.70 1.42
N ALA A 47 9.58 2.98 1.22
CA ALA A 47 10.43 3.46 0.14
C ALA A 47 11.76 3.96 0.70
N ARG A 48 12.84 3.80 -0.08
CA ARG A 48 14.13 4.38 0.27
C ARG A 48 14.08 5.90 0.15
N ALA A 49 14.58 6.60 1.16
CA ALA A 49 14.79 8.04 1.08
C ALA A 49 15.72 8.40 -0.09
N ALA A 50 15.36 9.45 -0.83
CA ALA A 50 16.11 9.95 -1.98
C ALA A 50 15.89 11.46 -2.08
N ASN A 51 16.88 12.24 -1.68
CA ASN A 51 16.80 13.70 -1.69
C ASN A 51 18.14 14.33 -2.11
N ALA A 52 18.05 15.48 -2.78
CA ALA A 52 19.23 16.20 -3.28
C ALA A 52 20.22 16.67 -2.18
N GLY A 53 19.77 16.71 -0.92
CA GLY A 53 20.58 17.10 0.24
C GLY A 53 21.18 15.94 1.04
N GLY A 54 20.86 14.68 0.72
CA GLY A 54 21.23 13.52 1.53
C GLY A 54 22.28 12.64 0.87
N MET A 55 23.55 12.85 1.20
CA MET A 55 24.56 11.79 1.12
C MET A 55 24.20 10.69 2.14
N ALA A 56 23.43 9.69 1.74
CA ALA A 56 23.31 8.39 2.43
C ALA A 56 22.65 7.40 1.46
N GLY A 57 23.33 6.49 0.77
CA GLY A 57 24.63 5.87 0.95
C GLY A 57 24.51 4.53 0.24
N ASP A 58 25.41 4.19 -0.68
CA ASP A 58 25.35 2.97 -1.50
C ASP A 58 24.21 2.93 -2.56
N ALA A 59 24.44 3.59 -3.69
CA ALA A 59 23.80 3.20 -4.94
C ALA A 59 24.92 3.12 -5.97
N SER A 60 25.59 1.97 -6.00
CA SER A 60 26.48 1.65 -7.11
C SER A 60 25.63 1.48 -8.35
N SER A 61 25.62 2.50 -9.20
CA SER A 61 25.53 2.41 -10.66
C SER A 61 26.01 3.74 -11.24
N ASP A 62 27.34 3.84 -11.33
CA ASP A 62 28.12 4.45 -12.41
C ASP A 62 27.41 5.46 -13.33
N SER A 63 27.71 6.75 -13.16
CA SER A 63 28.17 7.69 -14.20
C SER A 63 28.05 9.12 -13.67
N GLY A 64 29.19 9.79 -13.50
CA GLY A 64 29.24 11.15 -12.98
C GLY A 64 28.62 12.18 -13.92
N ASP A 65 27.92 13.15 -13.33
CA ASP A 65 28.11 14.57 -13.67
C ASP A 65 27.67 15.44 -12.49
N SER A 66 28.46 16.48 -12.24
CA SER A 66 28.20 17.49 -11.24
C SER A 66 27.24 18.52 -11.84
N GLY A 67 25.94 18.30 -11.66
CA GLY A 67 24.94 19.29 -12.09
C GLY A 67 23.62 19.03 -11.39
N MET A 68 23.17 19.98 -10.57
CA MET A 68 21.84 19.94 -9.95
C MET A 68 20.77 19.88 -11.05
N ASN A 69 20.34 18.67 -11.36
CA ASN A 69 19.18 18.38 -12.18
C ASN A 69 18.28 17.45 -11.35
N MET A 70 17.18 17.99 -10.85
CA MET A 70 16.21 17.24 -10.04
C MET A 70 15.52 16.11 -10.85
N ALA A 71 15.76 16.05 -12.16
CA ALA A 71 15.37 14.96 -13.04
C ALA A 71 16.51 13.93 -13.12
N GLY A 72 16.50 12.91 -12.26
CA GLY A 72 17.48 11.83 -12.33
C GLY A 72 17.72 11.01 -11.07
N MET A 73 17.05 11.32 -9.95
CA MET A 73 17.14 10.47 -8.77
C MET A 73 16.20 9.27 -8.90
N ASN A 74 16.73 8.10 -8.57
CA ASN A 74 15.95 6.87 -8.49
C ASN A 74 15.84 6.43 -7.03
N SER A 75 14.74 5.75 -6.71
CA SER A 75 14.52 5.13 -5.39
C SER A 75 13.93 3.74 -5.58
N ALA A 76 13.83 2.97 -4.50
CA ALA A 76 13.22 1.65 -4.51
C ALA A 76 12.16 1.55 -3.40
N VAL A 77 11.06 0.87 -3.71
CA VAL A 77 10.01 0.50 -2.76
C VAL A 77 10.12 -0.98 -2.44
N TYR A 78 10.06 -1.27 -1.16
CA TYR A 78 10.16 -2.60 -0.56
C TYR A 78 8.86 -2.90 0.18
N MET A 79 8.45 -4.16 0.15
CA MET A 79 7.19 -4.61 0.75
C MET A 79 7.14 -6.13 0.80
N VAL A 80 6.22 -6.67 1.59
CA VAL A 80 5.87 -8.08 1.56
C VAL A 80 4.49 -8.22 0.96
N LEU A 81 4.38 -8.94 -0.17
CA LEU A 81 3.13 -9.28 -0.81
C LEU A 81 2.68 -10.66 -0.31
N SER A 82 1.46 -10.75 0.21
CA SER A 82 0.81 -11.98 0.65
C SER A 82 -0.41 -12.24 -0.21
N ASN A 83 -0.58 -13.48 -0.66
CA ASN A 83 -1.73 -13.93 -1.42
C ASN A 83 -2.48 -15.01 -0.63
N GLY A 84 -3.60 -14.63 -0.03
CA GLY A 84 -4.52 -15.54 0.67
C GLY A 84 -5.49 -16.31 -0.23
N SER A 85 -5.40 -16.15 -1.56
CA SER A 85 -6.25 -16.85 -2.52
C SER A 85 -5.73 -18.26 -2.80
N ALA A 86 -6.63 -19.13 -3.27
CA ALA A 86 -6.30 -20.50 -3.69
C ALA A 86 -5.59 -20.56 -5.07
N THR A 87 -5.49 -19.44 -5.78
CA THR A 87 -4.84 -19.31 -7.08
C THR A 87 -3.66 -18.35 -6.99
N PRO A 88 -2.55 -18.59 -7.71
CA PRO A 88 -1.48 -17.60 -7.82
C PRO A 88 -2.00 -16.35 -8.52
N ASP A 89 -1.36 -15.22 -8.22
CA ASP A 89 -1.58 -13.95 -8.91
C ASP A 89 -0.24 -13.41 -9.40
N ARG A 90 -0.25 -12.38 -10.25
CA ARG A 90 0.96 -11.80 -10.83
C ARG A 90 0.86 -10.29 -10.80
N LEU A 91 1.84 -9.66 -10.16
CA LEU A 91 2.05 -8.22 -10.22
C LEU A 91 2.66 -7.87 -11.57
N VAL A 92 1.89 -7.23 -12.45
CA VAL A 92 2.32 -6.93 -13.83
C VAL A 92 2.87 -5.52 -13.99
N SER A 93 2.44 -4.58 -13.15
CA SER A 93 2.98 -3.22 -13.15
C SER A 93 2.75 -2.53 -11.81
N ALA A 94 3.45 -1.43 -11.60
CA ALA A 94 3.22 -0.52 -10.49
C ALA A 94 3.24 0.92 -11.00
N ALA A 95 2.63 1.83 -10.25
CA ALA A 95 2.59 3.25 -10.55
C ALA A 95 2.69 4.06 -9.25
N ALA A 96 3.33 5.22 -9.32
CA ALA A 96 3.42 6.18 -8.22
C ALA A 96 3.59 7.59 -8.79
N ASP A 97 2.86 8.57 -8.24
CA ASP A 97 2.88 9.95 -8.73
C ASP A 97 4.22 10.68 -8.49
N VAL A 98 5.08 10.10 -7.65
CA VAL A 98 6.38 10.66 -7.28
C VAL A 98 7.50 10.33 -8.27
N ALA A 99 7.24 9.52 -9.31
CA ALA A 99 8.24 9.06 -10.27
C ALA A 99 7.70 9.11 -11.71
N GLY A 100 8.60 9.35 -12.68
CA GLY A 100 8.25 9.32 -14.10
C GLY A 100 7.99 7.92 -14.65
N ALA A 101 8.67 6.92 -14.09
CA ALA A 101 8.42 5.51 -14.40
C ALA A 101 8.59 4.65 -13.14
N VAL A 102 7.84 3.54 -13.09
CA VAL A 102 7.91 2.57 -12.01
C VAL A 102 8.03 1.18 -12.62
N GLU A 103 9.05 0.44 -12.19
CA GLU A 103 9.40 -0.86 -12.75
C GLU A 103 9.61 -1.89 -11.64
N ILE A 104 9.52 -3.18 -11.97
CA ILE A 104 9.76 -4.28 -11.02
C ILE A 104 11.11 -4.88 -11.37
N HIS A 105 12.04 -4.88 -10.42
CA HIS A 105 13.42 -5.30 -10.62
C HIS A 105 13.80 -6.42 -9.65
N GLU A 106 14.69 -7.30 -10.08
CA GLU A 106 15.34 -8.31 -9.26
C GLU A 106 16.85 -8.07 -9.27
N THR A 107 17.47 -8.04 -8.10
CA THR A 107 18.93 -8.09 -8.00
C THR A 107 19.39 -9.54 -7.99
N VAL A 108 20.08 -9.95 -9.05
CA VAL A 108 20.66 -11.29 -9.19
C VAL A 108 22.19 -11.22 -9.13
N MET A 109 22.81 -12.22 -8.51
CA MET A 109 24.26 -12.38 -8.48
C MET A 109 24.68 -13.21 -9.69
N ASP A 110 25.38 -12.58 -10.64
CA ASP A 110 25.93 -13.23 -11.81
C ASP A 110 27.46 -13.27 -11.69
N GLY A 111 27.96 -14.39 -11.15
CA GLY A 111 29.35 -14.52 -10.74
C GLY A 111 29.67 -13.61 -9.56
N ASP A 112 30.70 -12.77 -9.70
CA ASP A 112 31.10 -11.78 -8.68
C ASP A 112 30.40 -10.42 -8.84
N VAL A 113 29.45 -10.29 -9.78
CA VAL A 113 28.78 -9.02 -10.09
C VAL A 113 27.31 -9.11 -9.72
N MET A 114 26.84 -8.16 -8.89
CA MET A 114 25.41 -7.93 -8.69
C MET A 114 24.84 -7.20 -9.91
N ARG A 115 23.79 -7.75 -10.51
CA ARG A 115 23.07 -7.15 -11.64
C ARG A 115 21.61 -6.93 -11.24
N MET A 116 21.10 -5.74 -11.53
CA MET A 116 19.67 -5.44 -11.48
C MET A 116 19.05 -5.82 -12.82
N GLN A 117 18.01 -6.65 -12.79
CA GLN A 117 17.27 -7.09 -13.96
C GLN A 117 15.80 -6.70 -13.82
N GLN A 118 15.26 -6.03 -14.83
CA GLN A 118 13.83 -5.76 -14.91
C GLN A 118 13.05 -7.04 -15.20
N LEU A 119 11.96 -7.25 -14.46
CA LEU A 119 11.01 -8.34 -14.65
C LEU A 119 9.86 -7.88 -15.55
N THR A 120 10.02 -8.03 -16.87
CA THR A 120 8.99 -7.64 -17.86
C THR A 120 7.75 -8.53 -17.82
N ASP A 121 7.91 -9.79 -17.39
CA ASP A 121 6.81 -10.74 -17.22
C ASP A 121 6.08 -10.58 -15.87
N GLY A 122 6.41 -9.53 -15.11
CA GLY A 122 5.86 -9.29 -13.77
C GLY A 122 6.40 -10.25 -12.70
N LEU A 123 5.86 -10.10 -11.49
CA LEU A 123 6.23 -10.88 -10.32
C LEU A 123 5.08 -11.79 -9.89
N GLU A 124 5.30 -13.10 -9.92
CA GLU A 124 4.33 -14.08 -9.45
C GLU A 124 4.24 -14.08 -7.91
N VAL A 125 3.02 -14.02 -7.37
CA VAL A 125 2.72 -14.18 -5.96
C VAL A 125 1.95 -15.51 -5.77
N PRO A 126 2.57 -16.53 -5.18
CA PRO A 126 2.01 -17.89 -5.12
C PRO A 126 0.74 -17.95 -4.29
N ALA A 127 -0.17 -18.87 -4.63
CA ALA A 127 -1.39 -19.15 -3.85
C ALA A 127 -1.06 -19.51 -2.40
N ASN A 128 -1.80 -18.96 -1.44
CA ASN A 128 -1.57 -19.15 -0.01
C ASN A 128 -0.10 -18.89 0.42
N GLY A 129 0.58 -17.99 -0.27
CA GLY A 129 2.01 -17.74 -0.10
C GLY A 129 2.33 -16.26 -0.07
N GLN A 130 3.62 -15.96 0.01
CA GLN A 130 4.11 -14.59 0.08
C GLN A 130 5.40 -14.42 -0.71
N VAL A 131 5.64 -13.18 -1.16
CA VAL A 131 6.87 -12.75 -1.80
C VAL A 131 7.39 -11.52 -1.07
N GLU A 132 8.67 -11.55 -0.73
CA GLU A 132 9.34 -10.46 -0.05
C GLU A 132 10.15 -9.64 -1.06
N LEU A 133 9.83 -8.35 -1.16
CA LEU A 133 10.61 -7.35 -1.87
C LEU A 133 11.49 -6.62 -0.85
N LYS A 134 12.81 -6.76 -0.99
CA LYS A 134 13.80 -6.26 -0.03
C LYS A 134 15.09 -5.79 -0.71
N PRO A 135 15.93 -4.98 -0.03
CA PRO A 135 17.24 -4.60 -0.54
C PRO A 135 18.08 -5.83 -0.92
N GLY A 136 18.70 -5.79 -2.10
CA GLY A 136 19.52 -6.90 -2.62
C GLY A 136 18.74 -8.07 -3.21
N GLY A 137 17.41 -7.97 -3.33
CA GLY A 137 16.57 -8.96 -4.02
C GLY A 137 15.54 -8.27 -4.92
N LEU A 138 14.28 -8.69 -4.82
CA LEU A 138 13.16 -8.07 -5.55
C LEU A 138 12.83 -6.69 -4.98
N HIS A 139 12.52 -5.73 -5.85
CA HIS A 139 12.11 -4.38 -5.44
C HIS A 139 11.35 -3.67 -6.56
N VAL A 140 10.52 -2.69 -6.19
CA VAL A 140 9.85 -1.79 -7.14
C VAL A 140 10.73 -0.55 -7.32
N MET A 141 11.32 -0.39 -8.49
CA MET A 141 12.22 0.71 -8.82
C MET A 141 11.42 1.94 -9.26
N LEU A 142 11.66 3.07 -8.62
CA LEU A 142 11.14 4.40 -8.97
C LEU A 142 12.20 5.11 -9.80
N ILE A 143 11.90 5.40 -11.06
CA ILE A 143 12.84 6.01 -12.01
C ILE A 143 12.41 7.45 -12.29
N GLY A 144 13.37 8.36 -12.19
CA GLY A 144 13.14 9.78 -12.48
C GLY A 144 12.15 10.39 -11.50
N LEU A 145 12.52 10.45 -10.22
CA LEU A 145 11.72 11.09 -9.19
C LEU A 145 11.39 12.53 -9.57
N THR A 146 10.13 12.93 -9.36
CA THR A 146 9.63 14.27 -9.67
C THR A 146 9.78 15.24 -8.50
N ARG A 147 10.08 14.70 -7.30
CA ARG A 147 10.32 15.43 -6.06
C ARG A 147 11.27 14.64 -5.15
N ASP A 148 11.87 15.31 -4.17
CA ASP A 148 12.60 14.66 -3.09
C ASP A 148 11.67 13.75 -2.26
N LEU A 149 12.18 12.60 -1.81
CA LEU A 149 11.55 11.70 -0.85
C LEU A 149 12.30 11.79 0.47
N ASN A 150 11.74 12.54 1.43
CA ASN A 150 12.37 12.71 2.76
C ASN A 150 11.86 11.66 3.76
N PRO A 151 12.70 11.21 4.70
CA PRO A 151 12.28 10.26 5.74
C PRO A 151 11.04 10.73 6.52
N GLY A 152 10.12 9.81 6.77
CA GLY A 152 8.85 10.07 7.47
C GLY A 152 7.71 10.56 6.58
N GLU A 153 7.97 10.86 5.30
CA GLU A 153 6.91 11.09 4.32
C GLU A 153 6.21 9.78 3.94
N THR A 154 4.96 9.87 3.48
CA THR A 154 4.25 8.74 2.87
C THR A 154 3.74 9.14 1.49
N PHE A 155 3.65 8.17 0.58
CA PHE A 155 3.00 8.36 -0.71
C PHE A 155 2.33 7.06 -1.19
N PRO A 156 1.24 7.17 -1.97
CA PRO A 156 0.57 6.00 -2.51
C PRO A 156 1.38 5.36 -3.64
N VAL A 157 1.39 4.03 -3.66
CA VAL A 157 1.88 3.18 -4.75
C VAL A 157 0.73 2.29 -5.18
N THR A 158 0.37 2.34 -6.46
CA THR A 158 -0.64 1.46 -7.04
C THR A 158 0.02 0.28 -7.70
N LEU A 159 -0.31 -0.92 -7.25
CA LEU A 159 0.17 -2.21 -7.73
C LEU A 159 -0.92 -2.84 -8.59
N GLN A 160 -0.61 -3.16 -9.84
CA GLN A 160 -1.56 -3.79 -10.76
C GLN A 160 -1.30 -5.29 -10.85
N PHE A 161 -2.26 -6.07 -10.36
CA PHE A 161 -2.26 -7.52 -10.46
C PHE A 161 -3.12 -8.02 -11.63
N GLU A 162 -2.83 -9.21 -12.14
CA GLU A 162 -3.63 -9.84 -13.21
C GLU A 162 -5.04 -10.22 -12.73
N GLN A 163 -5.15 -10.82 -11.55
CA GLN A 163 -6.42 -11.33 -11.04
C GLN A 163 -7.06 -10.37 -10.04
N ALA A 164 -6.28 -9.90 -9.07
CA ALA A 164 -6.81 -9.05 -8.01
C ALA A 164 -7.06 -7.60 -8.48
N GLY A 165 -6.44 -7.18 -9.58
CA GLY A 165 -6.59 -5.83 -10.12
C GLY A 165 -5.69 -4.81 -9.43
N ALA A 166 -6.12 -3.54 -9.40
CA ALA A 166 -5.34 -2.45 -8.84
C ALA A 166 -5.45 -2.40 -7.30
N VAL A 167 -4.31 -2.52 -6.62
CA VAL A 167 -4.17 -2.42 -5.16
C VAL A 167 -3.32 -1.20 -4.83
N THR A 168 -3.88 -0.22 -4.13
CA THR A 168 -3.11 0.96 -3.69
C THR A 168 -2.64 0.79 -2.25
N VAL A 169 -1.35 1.02 -2.03
CA VAL A 169 -0.66 0.85 -0.75
C VAL A 169 0.10 2.12 -0.39
N GLU A 170 0.17 2.47 0.88
CA GLU A 170 0.95 3.62 1.35
C GLU A 170 2.39 3.19 1.62
N ALA A 171 3.35 3.80 0.94
CA ALA A 171 4.77 3.59 1.17
C ALA A 171 5.33 4.68 2.07
N GLU A 172 5.85 4.30 3.23
CA GLU A 172 6.58 5.20 4.13
C GLU A 172 8.03 5.35 3.69
N VAL A 173 8.51 6.58 3.55
CA VAL A 173 9.90 6.86 3.22
C VAL A 173 10.77 6.66 4.44
N ARG A 174 11.75 5.74 4.36
CA ARG A 174 12.67 5.40 5.44
C ARG A 174 14.12 5.44 4.96
N GLN A 175 15.04 5.62 5.90
CA GLN A 175 16.46 5.35 5.64
C GLN A 175 16.71 3.85 5.82
N PRO A 176 17.51 3.22 4.93
CA PRO A 176 17.89 1.82 5.07
C PRO A 176 18.77 1.56 6.31
#